data_AF-K2N5H1-F1
#
_entry.id   AF-K2N5H1-F1
#
_cell.length_a   1.000
_cell.length_b   1.000
_cell.length_c   1.000
_cell.angle_alpha   90.00
_cell.angle_beta   90.00
_cell.angle_gamma   90.00
#
_symmetry.space_group_name_H-M   'P 1'
#
loop_
_entity.id
_entity.type
_entity.pdbx_description
1 polymer ?
#
loop_
_entity_poly.entity_id
_entity_poly.type
_entity_poly.pdbx_seq_one_letter_code
_entity_poly.pdbx_strand_id
1 'polypeptide(L)'
;MAQHPKKLQWKEGFPFGLSASQFGMALGFCGRVVDFVDYLRNVVGTELEFKCNASTIHGNKTEPKARALYELLTGTAVSDGGFFVTDDRLLGCSPDGRIFYDVDMSLSSSSECMKSDSEHISVKTPVSVPIPFCSKWSRQGKSTVAPARGATQRACRLLEIKSPYYSLYDGSKPEYQPFGIPLHYLCQMQGQMAIANVDECDFFVFLDRCVCQVVAWRVRRSSEFWKWAKPKLLQVVEWVRDGPPASLDRRFEFEAFDFHKIVVEPLIFPYDITANLPILDARRFPFFQRHPNPYLGTACGANQEGILRGLTSAVTRFLFYVDFDEKLVDTKNEHHNDDAVIWCRSTDSVVYGAALTLSWNAVAVARSPIIGKTLAVVRPHDFNDGRIICRIYASEEKQEGNDYDTIYVHFFQRDFFHSLEPLECAPGFESASGVGYGGNGVAGYVNLPMSERHRL
;
A
#
# COMPACT_ATOMS: atom_id res chain seq x y z
N MET A 1 -5.12 -10.10 -10.88
CA MET A 1 -3.71 -10.02 -10.46
C MET A 1 -2.95 -11.02 -11.29
N ALA A 2 -1.75 -10.70 -11.75
CA ALA A 2 -0.87 -11.75 -12.28
C ALA A 2 -0.72 -12.79 -11.18
N GLN A 3 -1.22 -14.01 -11.40
CA GLN A 3 -1.21 -14.99 -10.34
C GLN A 3 0.25 -15.33 -10.02
N HIS A 4 0.64 -15.20 -8.75
CA HIS A 4 1.98 -15.56 -8.30
C HIS A 4 2.30 -16.99 -8.80
N PRO A 5 3.45 -17.26 -9.45
CA PRO A 5 3.70 -18.57 -10.08
C PRO A 5 3.53 -19.76 -9.13
N LYS A 6 3.94 -19.62 -7.87
CA LYS A 6 3.72 -20.63 -6.82
C LYS A 6 2.24 -20.90 -6.51
N LYS A 7 1.35 -19.92 -6.67
CA LYS A 7 -0.10 -20.10 -6.50
C LYS A 7 -0.65 -21.02 -7.59
N LEU A 8 -0.20 -20.83 -8.84
CA LEU A 8 -0.58 -21.70 -9.96
C LEU A 8 -0.11 -23.14 -9.72
N GLN A 9 1.18 -23.32 -9.38
CA GLN A 9 1.73 -24.64 -9.03
C GLN A 9 1.00 -25.30 -7.85
N TRP A 10 0.63 -24.52 -6.84
CA TRP A 10 -0.17 -25.02 -5.72
C TRP A 10 -1.57 -25.45 -6.15
N LYS A 11 -2.22 -24.68 -7.01
CA LYS A 11 -3.55 -25.02 -7.54
C LYS A 11 -3.54 -26.27 -8.41
N GLU A 12 -2.46 -26.55 -9.13
CA GLU A 12 -2.30 -27.80 -9.87
C GLU A 12 -2.25 -29.02 -8.91
N GLY A 13 -1.54 -28.90 -7.79
CA GLY A 13 -1.46 -29.98 -6.79
C GLY A 13 -2.68 -30.08 -5.86
N PHE A 14 -3.40 -28.98 -5.66
CA PHE A 14 -4.53 -28.87 -4.73
C PHE A 14 -5.69 -28.10 -5.38
N PRO A 15 -6.38 -28.70 -6.38
CA PRO A 15 -7.36 -27.99 -7.21
C PRO A 15 -8.53 -27.39 -6.39
N PHE A 16 -8.96 -28.11 -5.35
CA PHE A 16 -10.02 -27.71 -4.42
C PHE A 16 -9.56 -26.73 -3.31
N GLY A 17 -8.27 -26.45 -3.18
CA GLY A 17 -7.75 -25.59 -2.13
C GLY A 17 -8.28 -24.15 -2.25
N LEU A 18 -8.50 -23.45 -1.14
CA LEU A 18 -9.01 -22.06 -1.16
C LEU A 18 -7.88 -21.06 -0.96
N SER A 19 -7.83 -20.03 -1.81
CA SER A 19 -6.94 -18.89 -1.59
C SER A 19 -7.62 -17.82 -0.74
N ALA A 20 -6.85 -17.02 0.03
CA ALA A 20 -7.41 -16.04 0.96
C ALA A 20 -8.39 -15.03 0.32
N SER A 21 -8.17 -14.64 -0.93
CA SER A 21 -9.10 -13.78 -1.69
C SER A 21 -10.49 -14.41 -1.91
N GLN A 22 -10.63 -15.71 -1.66
CA GLN A 22 -11.89 -16.45 -1.77
C GLN A 22 -12.57 -16.65 -0.41
N PHE A 23 -11.90 -16.35 0.71
CA PHE A 23 -12.44 -16.65 2.04
C PHE A 23 -13.73 -15.89 2.33
N GLY A 24 -13.84 -14.64 1.89
CA GLY A 24 -15.08 -13.88 2.03
C GLY A 24 -16.28 -14.51 1.31
N MET A 25 -16.10 -15.02 0.09
CA MET A 25 -17.15 -15.74 -0.63
C MET A 25 -17.47 -17.09 0.02
N ALA A 26 -16.44 -17.84 0.39
CA ALA A 26 -16.58 -19.14 1.06
C ALA A 26 -17.32 -19.03 2.41
N LEU A 27 -17.19 -17.90 3.10
CA LEU A 27 -17.85 -17.63 4.38
C LEU A 27 -19.19 -16.88 4.24
N GLY A 28 -19.63 -16.55 3.02
CA GLY A 28 -20.93 -15.91 2.76
C GLY A 28 -20.97 -14.39 2.84
N PHE A 29 -19.82 -13.70 2.87
CA PHE A 29 -19.74 -12.23 2.90
C PHE A 29 -19.68 -11.57 1.52
N CYS A 30 -19.78 -12.36 0.45
CA CYS A 30 -19.80 -11.88 -0.92
C CYS A 30 -20.53 -12.89 -1.81
N GLY A 31 -21.87 -12.90 -1.71
CA GLY A 31 -22.73 -13.89 -2.36
C GLY A 31 -23.04 -15.09 -1.45
N ARG A 32 -23.73 -16.09 -2.00
CA ARG A 32 -24.15 -17.29 -1.25
C ARG A 32 -23.08 -18.38 -1.31
N VAL A 33 -22.92 -19.10 -0.19
CA VAL A 33 -21.96 -20.21 -0.08
C VAL A 33 -22.26 -21.31 -1.10
N VAL A 34 -23.53 -21.67 -1.30
CA VAL A 34 -23.93 -22.69 -2.28
C VAL A 34 -23.53 -22.32 -3.72
N ASP A 35 -23.73 -21.06 -4.12
CA ASP A 35 -23.37 -20.60 -5.47
C ASP A 35 -21.84 -20.60 -5.64
N PHE A 36 -21.09 -20.28 -4.59
CA PHE A 36 -19.63 -20.30 -4.63
C PHE A 36 -19.07 -21.73 -4.72
N VAL A 37 -19.64 -22.68 -3.99
CA VAL A 37 -19.28 -24.11 -4.10
C VAL A 37 -19.60 -24.66 -5.48
N ASP A 38 -20.78 -24.34 -6.02
CA ASP A 38 -21.18 -24.73 -7.38
C ASP A 38 -20.21 -24.17 -8.43
N TYR A 39 -19.88 -22.87 -8.31
CA TYR A 39 -18.89 -22.23 -9.18
C TYR A 39 -17.54 -22.95 -9.18
N LEU A 40 -16.99 -23.26 -7.99
CA LEU A 40 -15.69 -23.93 -7.91
C LEU A 40 -15.69 -25.36 -8.46
N ARG A 41 -16.81 -26.07 -8.35
CA ARG A 41 -16.92 -27.47 -8.79
C ARG A 41 -17.24 -27.61 -10.27
N ASN A 42 -18.19 -26.83 -10.73
CA ASN A 42 -18.86 -27.06 -12.00
C ASN A 42 -18.51 -26.00 -13.06
N VAL A 43 -17.93 -24.86 -12.66
CA VAL A 43 -17.62 -23.74 -13.56
C VAL A 43 -16.12 -23.52 -13.75
N VAL A 44 -15.32 -23.59 -12.68
CA VAL A 44 -13.85 -23.47 -12.78
C VAL A 44 -13.28 -24.58 -13.67
N GLY A 45 -12.40 -24.23 -14.61
CA GLY A 45 -11.86 -25.15 -15.61
C GLY A 45 -12.73 -25.30 -16.87
N THR A 46 -13.91 -24.66 -16.92
CA THR A 46 -14.77 -24.62 -18.12
C THR A 46 -14.65 -23.30 -18.86
N GLU A 47 -15.27 -23.19 -20.03
CA GLU A 47 -15.40 -21.94 -20.78
C GLU A 47 -16.21 -20.85 -20.06
N LEU A 48 -17.05 -21.24 -19.10
CA LEU A 48 -17.85 -20.33 -18.28
C LEU A 48 -17.07 -19.74 -17.10
N GLU A 49 -15.83 -20.20 -16.87
CA GLU A 49 -14.97 -19.67 -15.83
C GLU A 49 -14.75 -18.16 -16.01
N PHE A 50 -14.93 -17.41 -14.92
CA PHE A 50 -14.64 -15.99 -14.91
C PHE A 50 -13.13 -15.77 -15.08
N LYS A 51 -12.70 -15.33 -16.27
CA LYS A 51 -11.28 -15.09 -16.56
C LYS A 51 -10.79 -13.75 -16.03
N CYS A 52 -11.52 -12.66 -16.31
CA CYS A 52 -11.17 -11.31 -15.90
C CYS A 52 -12.30 -10.33 -16.23
N ASN A 53 -12.39 -9.21 -15.50
CA ASN A 53 -13.19 -8.04 -15.89
C ASN A 53 -12.32 -6.77 -15.92
N ALA A 54 -12.90 -5.66 -16.36
CA ALA A 54 -12.22 -4.37 -16.43
C ALA A 54 -11.65 -3.91 -15.08
N SER A 55 -12.35 -4.19 -13.97
CA SER A 55 -11.88 -3.87 -12.61
C SER A 55 -10.64 -4.67 -12.23
N THR A 56 -10.59 -5.97 -12.53
CA THR A 56 -9.42 -6.81 -12.30
C THR A 56 -8.23 -6.38 -13.16
N ILE A 57 -8.45 -6.01 -14.43
CA ILE A 57 -7.38 -5.48 -15.30
C ILE A 57 -6.85 -4.16 -14.72
N HIS A 58 -7.74 -3.27 -14.32
CA HIS A 58 -7.39 -1.98 -13.72
C HIS A 58 -6.59 -2.15 -12.44
N GLY A 59 -7.03 -3.03 -11.53
CA GLY A 59 -6.30 -3.35 -10.31
C GLY A 59 -4.87 -3.79 -10.60
N ASN A 60 -4.68 -4.72 -11.54
CA ASN A 60 -3.34 -5.23 -11.88
C ASN A 60 -2.43 -4.14 -12.44
N LYS A 61 -2.99 -3.27 -13.29
CA LYS A 61 -2.24 -2.18 -13.92
C LYS A 61 -1.83 -1.13 -12.90
N THR A 62 -2.67 -0.86 -11.90
CA THR A 62 -2.48 0.23 -10.93
C THR A 62 -1.78 -0.22 -9.66
N GLU A 63 -1.69 -1.52 -9.36
CA GLU A 63 -1.04 -2.04 -8.16
C GLU A 63 0.42 -1.56 -7.98
N PRO A 64 1.31 -1.57 -8.99
CA PRO A 64 2.66 -1.03 -8.83
C PRO A 64 2.67 0.45 -8.44
N LYS A 65 1.76 1.24 -9.02
CA LYS A 65 1.58 2.66 -8.72
C LYS A 65 1.04 2.88 -7.30
N ALA A 66 0.05 2.09 -6.88
CA ALA A 66 -0.48 2.10 -5.52
C ALA A 66 0.60 1.73 -4.49
N ARG A 67 1.41 0.71 -4.77
CA ARG A 67 2.54 0.29 -3.92
C ARG A 67 3.56 1.41 -3.79
N ALA A 68 3.97 2.03 -4.90
CA ALA A 68 4.89 3.16 -4.90
C ALA A 68 4.36 4.36 -4.08
N LEU A 69 3.07 4.66 -4.18
CA LEU A 69 2.46 5.72 -3.36
C LEU A 69 2.45 5.34 -1.88
N TYR A 70 2.10 4.10 -1.54
CA TYR A 70 2.16 3.62 -0.16
C TYR A 70 3.59 3.72 0.41
N GLU A 71 4.60 3.30 -0.34
CA GLU A 71 6.01 3.40 0.06
C GLU A 71 6.42 4.86 0.30
N LEU A 72 6.07 5.77 -0.63
CA LEU A 72 6.33 7.20 -0.48
C LEU A 72 5.64 7.79 0.73
N LEU A 73 4.37 7.48 0.96
CA LEU A 73 3.63 8.07 2.07
C LEU A 73 4.10 7.55 3.43
N THR A 74 4.40 6.25 3.52
CA THR A 74 4.76 5.62 4.81
C THR A 74 6.25 5.66 5.11
N GLY A 75 7.10 5.91 4.11
CA GLY A 75 8.56 5.77 4.22
C GLY A 75 9.00 4.33 4.51
N THR A 76 8.15 3.34 4.22
CA THR A 76 8.44 1.92 4.45
C THR A 76 8.67 1.19 3.13
N ALA A 77 9.75 0.42 3.03
CA ALA A 77 10.02 -0.41 1.87
C ALA A 77 9.09 -1.63 1.87
N VAL A 78 8.52 -1.94 0.71
CA VAL A 78 7.63 -3.08 0.50
C VAL A 78 8.38 -4.15 -0.30
N SER A 79 8.58 -5.31 0.32
CA SER A 79 9.10 -6.49 -0.36
C SER A 79 7.97 -7.28 -1.04
N ASP A 80 8.34 -8.14 -2.00
CA ASP A 80 7.43 -9.10 -2.62
C ASP A 80 6.63 -9.89 -1.58
N GLY A 81 5.32 -10.02 -1.80
CA GLY A 81 4.41 -10.66 -0.87
C GLY A 81 4.63 -12.17 -0.72
N GLY A 82 5.12 -12.84 -1.77
CA GLY A 82 5.30 -14.28 -1.81
C GLY A 82 3.98 -15.07 -1.83
N PHE A 83 4.08 -16.37 -1.57
CA PHE A 83 2.94 -17.28 -1.48
C PHE A 83 3.11 -18.23 -0.30
N PHE A 84 2.10 -18.32 0.55
CA PHE A 84 2.08 -19.13 1.77
C PHE A 84 0.93 -20.12 1.72
N VAL A 85 1.11 -21.26 2.38
CA VAL A 85 0.11 -22.32 2.49
C VAL A 85 0.06 -22.84 3.91
N THR A 86 -1.10 -23.32 4.34
CA THR A 86 -1.24 -24.08 5.59
C THR A 86 -0.50 -25.41 5.52
N ASP A 87 -0.25 -26.04 6.67
CA ASP A 87 0.46 -27.33 6.75
C ASP A 87 -0.23 -28.44 5.95
N ASP A 88 -1.56 -28.46 5.94
CA ASP A 88 -2.39 -29.37 5.14
C ASP A 88 -2.45 -28.99 3.65
N ARG A 89 -1.91 -27.82 3.29
CA ARG A 89 -1.91 -27.21 1.95
C ARG A 89 -3.29 -26.99 1.35
N LEU A 90 -4.35 -27.01 2.16
CA LEU A 90 -5.72 -26.80 1.69
C LEU A 90 -6.06 -25.31 1.57
N LEU A 91 -5.39 -24.46 2.33
CA LEU A 91 -5.59 -23.02 2.34
C LEU A 91 -4.29 -22.32 1.96
N GLY A 92 -4.37 -21.31 1.10
CA GLY A 92 -3.20 -20.54 0.65
C GLY A 92 -3.45 -19.04 0.63
N CYS A 93 -2.38 -18.24 0.62
CA CYS A 93 -2.50 -16.79 0.50
C CYS A 93 -1.31 -16.17 -0.24
N SER A 94 -1.59 -15.06 -0.91
CA SER A 94 -0.61 -14.20 -1.59
C SER A 94 -0.93 -12.77 -1.15
N PRO A 95 -0.27 -12.22 -0.13
CA PRO A 95 -0.38 -10.80 0.16
C PRO A 95 0.26 -9.97 -0.97
N ASP A 96 -0.09 -8.70 -1.09
CA ASP A 96 0.46 -7.82 -2.14
C ASP A 96 1.86 -7.31 -1.76
N GLY A 97 2.23 -7.37 -0.47
CA GLY A 97 3.55 -7.00 -0.03
C GLY A 97 3.87 -7.42 1.41
N ARG A 98 5.15 -7.34 1.76
CA ARG A 98 5.66 -7.54 3.11
C ARG A 98 6.51 -6.35 3.54
N ILE A 99 6.24 -5.84 4.72
CA ILE A 99 6.93 -4.70 5.31
C ILE A 99 7.67 -5.21 6.54
N PHE A 100 8.98 -5.06 6.54
CA PHE A 100 9.82 -5.48 7.65
C PHE A 100 10.27 -4.28 8.47
N TYR A 101 10.20 -4.39 9.78
CA TYR A 101 10.60 -3.34 10.70
C TYR A 101 11.29 -3.93 11.92
N ASP A 102 12.18 -3.15 12.53
CA ASP A 102 12.88 -3.55 13.74
C ASP A 102 11.98 -3.26 14.94
N VAL A 103 11.84 -4.25 15.83
CA VAL A 103 11.15 -4.07 17.11
C VAL A 103 12.19 -3.85 18.18
N ASP A 104 12.10 -2.71 18.87
CA ASP A 104 12.91 -2.47 20.05
C ASP A 104 12.35 -3.30 21.22
N MET A 105 12.98 -4.45 21.44
CA MET A 105 12.64 -5.37 22.53
C MET A 105 12.92 -4.78 23.92
N SER A 106 13.64 -3.66 24.02
CA SER A 106 13.90 -3.04 25.33
C SER A 106 12.63 -2.43 25.95
N LEU A 107 11.72 -1.92 25.10
CA LEU A 107 10.49 -1.26 25.53
C LEU A 107 9.36 -2.23 25.90
N SER A 108 9.42 -3.49 25.44
CA SER A 108 8.39 -4.49 25.75
C SER A 108 8.53 -5.10 27.15
N SER A 109 9.61 -4.80 27.88
CA SER A 109 9.85 -5.32 29.23
C SER A 109 9.38 -4.41 30.37
N SER A 110 8.96 -3.18 30.08
CA SER A 110 8.48 -2.24 31.08
C SER A 110 6.96 -2.04 31.00
N SER A 111 6.24 -2.58 31.99
CA SER A 111 4.91 -2.16 32.43
C SER A 111 3.67 -2.71 31.68
N GLU A 112 3.21 -3.90 32.12
CA GLU A 112 1.87 -3.97 32.72
C GLU A 112 2.01 -3.91 34.25
N CYS A 113 2.12 -2.70 34.79
CA CYS A 113 1.77 -2.43 36.18
C CYS A 113 0.25 -2.54 36.30
N MET A 114 -0.22 -3.75 36.55
CA MET A 114 -1.58 -4.06 36.95
C MET A 114 -1.88 -3.32 38.27
N LYS A 115 -2.49 -2.13 38.18
CA LYS A 115 -3.26 -1.57 39.29
C LYS A 115 -4.58 -2.33 39.34
N SER A 116 -4.64 -3.29 40.25
CA SER A 116 -5.85 -3.96 40.68
C SER A 116 -6.76 -2.99 41.43
N ASP A 117 -8.01 -2.88 41.01
CA ASP A 117 -9.14 -2.62 41.92
C ASP A 117 -10.27 -3.60 41.59
N SER A 118 -10.51 -4.50 42.54
CA SER A 118 -11.77 -5.15 42.94
C SER A 118 -12.62 -5.98 41.95
N GLU A 119 -12.55 -7.30 42.16
CA GLU A 119 -13.64 -8.31 42.23
C GLU A 119 -14.65 -8.49 41.07
N HIS A 120 -14.42 -9.51 40.22
CA HIS A 120 -15.25 -10.74 40.17
C HIS A 120 -14.80 -11.74 39.06
N ILE A 121 -14.62 -13.00 39.45
CA ILE A 121 -14.67 -14.29 38.69
C ILE A 121 -13.59 -14.58 37.64
N SER A 122 -12.48 -15.16 38.12
CA SER A 122 -11.87 -16.45 37.76
C SER A 122 -11.74 -16.92 36.29
N VAL A 123 -10.47 -16.86 35.83
CA VAL A 123 -9.63 -17.86 35.11
C VAL A 123 -10.00 -18.28 33.67
N LYS A 124 -9.15 -17.83 32.72
CA LYS A 124 -8.33 -18.69 31.84
C LYS A 124 -7.23 -17.88 31.15
N THR A 125 -5.98 -18.14 31.52
CA THR A 125 -4.76 -17.63 30.89
C THR A 125 -4.64 -18.19 29.46
N PRO A 126 -4.44 -17.37 28.41
CA PRO A 126 -4.06 -17.89 27.11
C PRO A 126 -2.58 -18.27 27.16
N VAL A 127 -2.30 -19.58 27.09
CA VAL A 127 -0.97 -20.12 26.83
C VAL A 127 -0.62 -19.81 25.38
N SER A 128 0.20 -18.79 25.14
CA SER A 128 0.85 -18.58 23.85
C SER A 128 2.04 -19.53 23.73
N VAL A 129 1.84 -20.67 23.05
CA VAL A 129 2.91 -21.57 22.66
C VAL A 129 3.58 -20.98 21.40
N PRO A 130 4.88 -20.61 21.43
CA PRO A 130 5.59 -20.28 20.21
C PRO A 130 5.78 -21.55 19.38
N ILE A 131 5.08 -21.63 18.24
CA ILE A 131 5.28 -22.71 17.26
C ILE A 131 6.55 -22.36 16.45
N PRO A 132 7.61 -23.19 16.49
CA PRO A 132 8.85 -22.87 15.81
C PRO A 132 8.71 -23.12 14.30
N PHE A 133 8.51 -22.05 13.53
CA PHE A 133 8.75 -22.09 12.09
C PHE A 133 10.25 -21.92 11.84
N CYS A 134 10.94 -23.02 11.57
CA CYS A 134 12.30 -23.00 11.05
C CYS A 134 12.26 -22.63 9.55
N SER A 135 12.49 -21.37 9.20
CA SER A 135 12.91 -21.04 7.84
C SER A 135 14.29 -21.68 7.63
N LYS A 136 14.36 -22.79 6.88
CA LYS A 136 15.62 -23.42 6.50
C LYS A 136 16.37 -22.52 5.51
N TRP A 137 17.03 -21.49 6.01
CA TRP A 137 18.10 -20.81 5.30
C TRP A 137 19.43 -21.38 5.79
N SER A 138 19.95 -22.34 5.05
CA SER A 138 21.29 -22.89 5.24
C SER A 138 22.33 -21.81 4.93
N ARG A 139 22.90 -21.18 5.95
CA ARG A 139 24.13 -20.37 5.82
C ARG A 139 25.33 -21.25 6.18
N GLN A 140 26.06 -21.69 5.16
CA GLN A 140 27.46 -22.11 5.32
C GLN A 140 28.35 -20.88 5.17
N GLY A 141 29.09 -20.54 6.21
CA GLY A 141 30.12 -19.50 6.17
C GLY A 141 30.60 -19.13 7.57
N LYS A 142 31.74 -19.71 7.99
CA LYS A 142 32.48 -19.31 9.20
C LYS A 142 32.92 -17.85 9.05
N SER A 143 32.48 -16.96 9.95
CA SER A 143 33.04 -15.61 10.03
C SER A 143 33.21 -15.15 11.48
N THR A 144 34.20 -14.29 11.62
CA THR A 144 34.94 -13.82 12.78
C THR A 144 34.06 -13.03 13.76
N VAL A 145 34.29 -13.20 15.06
CA VAL A 145 33.46 -12.68 16.15
C VAL A 145 33.54 -11.15 16.25
N ALA A 146 32.53 -10.47 15.72
CA ALA A 146 32.22 -9.07 16.00
C ALA A 146 31.46 -8.96 17.35
N PRO A 147 31.54 -7.82 18.06
CA PRO A 147 30.86 -7.64 19.34
C PRO A 147 29.35 -7.92 19.21
N ALA A 148 28.82 -8.67 20.19
CA ALA A 148 27.45 -9.15 20.21
C ALA A 148 26.45 -7.98 20.26
N ARG A 149 26.08 -7.46 19.09
CA ARG A 149 24.85 -6.67 18.95
C ARG A 149 23.69 -7.58 19.38
N GLY A 150 22.91 -7.13 20.36
CA GLY A 150 21.72 -7.84 20.80
C GLY A 150 20.86 -8.22 19.59
N ALA A 151 20.30 -9.43 19.60
CA ALA A 151 19.51 -9.94 18.49
C ALA A 151 18.27 -9.06 18.30
N THR A 152 18.32 -8.12 17.35
CA THR A 152 17.16 -7.33 16.93
C THR A 152 16.20 -8.29 16.24
N GLN A 153 15.04 -8.53 16.84
CA GLN A 153 13.99 -9.30 16.19
C GLN A 153 13.35 -8.42 15.13
N ARG A 154 13.45 -8.85 13.87
CA ARG A 154 12.80 -8.19 12.75
C ARG A 154 11.37 -8.67 12.66
N ALA A 155 10.41 -7.80 12.95
CA ALA A 155 9.00 -8.08 12.74
C ALA A 155 8.62 -7.86 11.28
N CYS A 156 7.47 -8.42 10.91
CA CYS A 156 6.91 -8.34 9.57
C CYS A 156 5.41 -8.07 9.67
N ARG A 157 4.93 -7.17 8.83
CA ARG A 157 3.49 -7.00 8.55
C ARG A 157 3.22 -7.13 7.05
N LEU A 158 1.97 -7.43 6.72
CA LEU A 158 1.54 -7.57 5.32
C LEU A 158 1.01 -6.25 4.77
N LEU A 159 0.95 -6.17 3.44
CA LEU A 159 0.24 -5.13 2.71
C LEU A 159 -0.80 -5.79 1.80
N GLU A 160 -2.02 -5.27 1.82
CA GLU A 160 -3.10 -5.59 0.89
C GLU A 160 -3.55 -4.29 0.21
N ILE A 161 -3.51 -4.27 -1.12
CA ILE A 161 -3.80 -3.12 -1.97
C ILE A 161 -5.12 -3.34 -2.69
N LYS A 162 -5.95 -2.29 -2.74
CA LYS A 162 -7.10 -2.23 -3.64
C LYS A 162 -7.10 -0.96 -4.44
N SER A 163 -7.31 -1.11 -5.75
CA SER A 163 -7.49 0.01 -6.66
C SER A 163 -8.88 -0.05 -7.30
N PRO A 164 -9.92 0.49 -6.63
CA PRO A 164 -11.26 0.52 -7.20
C PRO A 164 -11.32 1.48 -8.39
N TYR A 165 -12.24 1.22 -9.32
CA TYR A 165 -12.28 1.94 -10.60
C TYR A 165 -12.96 3.31 -10.54
N TYR A 166 -13.98 3.47 -9.69
CA TYR A 166 -14.88 4.63 -9.70
C TYR A 166 -14.78 5.50 -8.45
N SER A 167 -14.57 4.89 -7.29
CA SER A 167 -14.60 5.59 -6.00
C SER A 167 -13.92 4.75 -4.92
N LEU A 168 -13.33 5.42 -3.92
CA LEU A 168 -12.99 4.77 -2.64
C LEU A 168 -14.24 4.17 -2.01
N TYR A 169 -14.04 3.13 -1.19
CA TYR A 169 -15.12 2.42 -0.51
C TYR A 169 -15.98 3.35 0.34
N ASP A 170 -17.29 3.16 0.25
CA ASP A 170 -18.30 3.89 1.01
C ASP A 170 -18.67 3.10 2.26
N GLY A 171 -18.16 3.55 3.40
CA GLY A 171 -18.37 2.92 4.69
C GLY A 171 -19.81 2.99 5.20
N SER A 172 -20.73 3.72 4.54
CA SER A 172 -22.15 3.68 4.90
C SER A 172 -22.82 2.33 4.59
N LYS A 173 -22.21 1.51 3.72
CA LYS A 173 -22.73 0.20 3.35
C LYS A 173 -22.69 -0.78 4.53
N PRO A 174 -23.79 -1.52 4.80
CA PRO A 174 -23.83 -2.52 5.88
C PRO A 174 -22.70 -3.55 5.78
N GLU A 175 -22.41 -4.02 4.57
CA GLU A 175 -21.35 -5.00 4.30
C GLU A 175 -19.91 -4.47 4.51
N TYR A 176 -19.74 -3.19 4.85
CA TYR A 176 -18.44 -2.56 5.13
C TYR A 176 -18.30 -2.18 6.62
N GLN A 177 -19.35 -2.35 7.42
CA GLN A 177 -19.31 -2.11 8.85
C GLN A 177 -18.48 -3.19 9.58
N PRO A 178 -17.77 -2.85 10.67
CA PRO A 178 -17.84 -1.56 11.37
C PRO A 178 -16.75 -0.54 10.98
N PHE A 179 -15.83 -0.90 10.07
CA PHE A 179 -14.60 -0.14 9.83
C PHE A 179 -14.59 0.65 8.52
N GLY A 180 -15.62 0.52 7.68
CA GLY A 180 -15.62 1.01 6.31
C GLY A 180 -14.78 0.15 5.36
N ILE A 181 -14.43 -1.07 5.77
CA ILE A 181 -13.70 -2.07 4.98
C ILE A 181 -14.70 -3.16 4.58
N PRO A 182 -14.84 -3.50 3.29
CA PRO A 182 -15.67 -4.62 2.87
C PRO A 182 -15.33 -5.91 3.62
N LEU A 183 -16.33 -6.57 4.23
CA LEU A 183 -16.12 -7.72 5.12
C LEU A 183 -15.36 -8.88 4.44
N HIS A 184 -15.56 -9.08 3.13
CA HIS A 184 -14.82 -10.11 2.40
C HIS A 184 -13.31 -9.83 2.31
N TYR A 185 -12.87 -8.57 2.33
CA TYR A 185 -11.46 -8.21 2.42
C TYR A 185 -10.91 -8.35 3.84
N LEU A 186 -11.72 -8.13 4.89
CA LEU A 186 -11.32 -8.48 6.25
C LEU A 186 -11.08 -9.99 6.38
N CYS A 187 -11.95 -10.83 5.82
CA CYS A 187 -11.75 -12.28 5.78
C CYS A 187 -10.46 -12.65 5.05
N GLN A 188 -10.16 -11.98 3.92
CA GLN A 188 -8.93 -12.18 3.17
C GLN A 188 -7.69 -11.84 4.01
N MET A 189 -7.64 -10.65 4.60
CA MET A 189 -6.48 -10.19 5.38
C MET A 189 -6.26 -11.03 6.63
N GLN A 190 -7.33 -11.39 7.36
CA GLN A 190 -7.23 -12.28 8.51
C GLN A 190 -6.71 -13.66 8.12
N GLY A 191 -7.15 -14.19 6.98
CA GLY A 191 -6.62 -15.42 6.39
C GLY A 191 -5.14 -15.31 6.04
N GLN A 192 -4.73 -14.23 5.36
CA GLN A 192 -3.34 -13.96 5.02
C GLN A 192 -2.46 -13.91 6.28
N MET A 193 -2.86 -13.15 7.29
CA MET A 193 -2.13 -13.02 8.56
C MET A 193 -2.01 -14.36 9.30
N ALA A 194 -3.08 -15.16 9.31
CA ALA A 194 -3.07 -16.45 9.96
C ALA A 194 -2.16 -17.48 9.27
N ILE A 195 -2.14 -17.49 7.94
CA ILE A 195 -1.34 -18.43 7.13
C ILE A 195 0.13 -18.01 7.07
N ALA A 196 0.41 -16.71 6.93
CA ALA A 196 1.79 -16.18 6.92
C ALA A 196 2.40 -16.02 8.32
N ASN A 197 1.60 -16.27 9.37
CA ASN A 197 1.97 -16.13 10.77
C ASN A 197 2.53 -14.73 11.13
N VAL A 198 1.74 -13.70 10.85
CA VAL A 198 2.07 -12.29 11.06
C VAL A 198 0.90 -11.58 11.72
N ASP A 199 1.17 -10.56 12.54
CA ASP A 199 0.17 -9.99 13.44
C ASP A 199 -0.56 -8.76 12.89
N GLU A 200 -0.09 -8.22 11.76
CA GLU A 200 -0.59 -6.98 11.18
C GLU A 200 -0.68 -7.07 9.66
N CYS A 201 -1.68 -6.39 9.10
CA CYS A 201 -1.81 -6.12 7.68
C CYS A 201 -2.27 -4.67 7.48
N ASP A 202 -1.52 -3.91 6.68
CA ASP A 202 -1.95 -2.60 6.23
C ASP A 202 -2.86 -2.79 5.01
N PHE A 203 -4.09 -2.25 5.08
CA PHE A 203 -5.06 -2.22 3.99
C PHE A 203 -5.00 -0.87 3.31
N PHE A 204 -4.49 -0.80 2.08
CA PHE A 204 -4.28 0.44 1.34
C PHE A 204 -5.20 0.52 0.12
N VAL A 205 -5.98 1.58 0.03
CA VAL A 205 -6.92 1.79 -1.08
C VAL A 205 -6.51 3.03 -1.87
N PHE A 206 -6.30 2.85 -3.17
CA PHE A 206 -5.82 3.89 -4.08
C PHE A 206 -6.77 4.06 -5.26
N LEU A 207 -7.35 5.24 -5.40
CA LEU A 207 -8.14 5.63 -6.57
C LEU A 207 -7.22 6.41 -7.52
N ASP A 208 -6.93 5.82 -8.68
CA ASP A 208 -6.01 6.38 -9.69
C ASP A 208 -6.72 7.21 -10.77
N ARG A 209 -8.03 6.96 -10.98
CA ARG A 209 -8.77 7.46 -12.13
C ARG A 209 -9.75 8.58 -11.75
N CYS A 210 -9.86 9.58 -12.62
CA CYS A 210 -10.66 10.80 -12.47
C CYS A 210 -10.16 11.75 -11.37
N VAL A 211 -9.80 11.21 -10.22
CA VAL A 211 -9.16 11.89 -9.10
C VAL A 211 -8.18 10.92 -8.44
N CYS A 212 -7.08 11.46 -7.92
CA CYS A 212 -6.10 10.72 -7.15
C CYS A 212 -6.50 10.78 -5.68
N GLN A 213 -7.06 9.69 -5.13
CA GLN A 213 -7.50 9.63 -3.73
C GLN A 213 -6.92 8.41 -3.02
N VAL A 214 -6.71 8.53 -1.70
CA VAL A 214 -6.16 7.45 -0.87
C VAL A 214 -6.84 7.34 0.49
N VAL A 215 -6.84 6.12 1.04
CA VAL A 215 -7.21 5.84 2.43
C VAL A 215 -6.54 4.53 2.87
N ALA A 216 -6.15 4.43 4.14
CA ALA A 216 -5.53 3.22 4.66
C ALA A 216 -5.85 2.92 6.13
N TRP A 217 -5.87 1.63 6.44
CA TRP A 217 -6.07 1.09 7.79
C TRP A 217 -4.93 0.15 8.15
N ARG A 218 -4.67 -0.01 9.44
CA ARG A 218 -3.89 -1.12 9.98
C ARG A 218 -4.84 -2.09 10.66
N VAL A 219 -4.86 -3.34 10.19
CA VAL A 219 -5.70 -4.42 10.71
C VAL A 219 -4.84 -5.37 11.53
N ARG A 220 -5.25 -5.67 12.77
CA ARG A 220 -4.57 -6.65 13.62
C ARG A 220 -5.14 -8.05 13.39
N ARG A 221 -4.29 -9.06 13.50
CA ARG A 221 -4.68 -10.47 13.47
C ARG A 221 -5.62 -10.78 14.64
N SER A 222 -6.74 -11.44 14.35
CA SER A 222 -7.66 -11.98 15.34
C SER A 222 -7.56 -13.50 15.36
N SER A 223 -7.02 -14.05 16.46
CA SER A 223 -6.98 -15.50 16.69
C SER A 223 -8.39 -16.09 16.83
N GLU A 224 -9.33 -15.33 17.38
CA GLU A 224 -10.74 -15.71 17.49
C GLU A 224 -11.40 -15.84 16.12
N PHE A 225 -11.20 -14.86 15.23
CA PHE A 225 -11.66 -14.96 13.85
C PHE A 225 -11.12 -16.22 13.18
N TRP A 226 -9.82 -16.48 13.30
CA TRP A 226 -9.22 -17.63 12.63
C TRP A 226 -9.72 -18.97 13.19
N LYS A 227 -9.93 -19.06 14.51
CA LYS A 227 -10.53 -20.22 15.16
C LYS A 227 -11.95 -20.48 14.66
N TRP A 228 -12.72 -19.42 14.39
CA TRP A 228 -14.06 -19.51 13.82
C TRP A 228 -14.05 -19.84 12.31
N ALA A 229 -13.17 -19.20 11.53
CA ALA A 229 -13.15 -19.26 10.07
C ALA A 229 -12.50 -20.54 9.53
N LYS A 230 -11.33 -20.94 10.06
CA LYS A 230 -10.56 -22.08 9.53
C LYS A 230 -11.39 -23.37 9.37
N PRO A 231 -12.13 -23.87 10.39
CA PRO A 231 -12.91 -25.10 10.22
C PRO A 231 -14.00 -24.96 9.16
N LYS A 232 -14.64 -23.79 9.02
CA LYS A 232 -15.66 -23.53 7.99
C LYS A 232 -15.06 -23.49 6.58
N LEU A 233 -13.89 -22.88 6.43
CA LEU A 233 -13.15 -22.88 5.16
C LEU A 233 -12.76 -24.29 4.75
N LEU A 234 -12.28 -25.11 5.69
CA LEU A 234 -11.97 -26.52 5.43
C LEU A 234 -13.22 -27.32 5.06
N GLN A 235 -14.35 -27.06 5.71
CA GLN A 235 -15.62 -27.67 5.35
C GLN A 235 -16.06 -27.29 3.92
N VAL A 236 -15.86 -26.04 3.49
CA VAL A 236 -16.11 -25.64 2.10
C VAL A 236 -15.17 -26.35 1.14
N VAL A 237 -13.88 -26.52 1.50
CA VAL A 237 -12.93 -27.33 0.70
C VAL A 237 -13.43 -28.77 0.55
N GLU A 238 -13.95 -29.38 1.61
CA GLU A 238 -14.55 -30.71 1.58
C GLU A 238 -15.77 -30.76 0.66
N TRP A 239 -16.68 -29.78 0.74
CA TRP A 239 -17.84 -29.72 -0.16
C TRP A 239 -17.42 -29.56 -1.62
N VAL A 240 -16.39 -28.77 -1.90
CA VAL A 240 -15.83 -28.61 -3.24
C VAL A 240 -15.19 -29.91 -3.73
N ARG A 241 -14.55 -30.69 -2.86
CA ARG A 241 -13.91 -31.97 -3.22
C ARG A 241 -14.95 -33.10 -3.37
N ASP A 242 -15.72 -33.35 -2.32
CA ASP A 242 -16.51 -34.56 -2.13
C ASP A 242 -17.98 -34.38 -2.56
N GLY A 243 -18.42 -33.13 -2.71
CA GLY A 243 -19.79 -32.76 -3.03
C GLY A 243 -20.49 -32.09 -1.85
N PRO A 244 -21.36 -31.08 -2.11
CA PRO A 244 -22.07 -30.40 -1.04
C PRO A 244 -23.14 -31.31 -0.42
N PRO A 245 -23.41 -31.19 0.89
CA PRO A 245 -24.52 -31.90 1.53
C PRO A 245 -25.86 -31.34 1.04
N ALA A 246 -26.93 -32.13 1.15
CA ALA A 246 -28.28 -31.68 0.80
C ALA A 246 -28.76 -30.45 1.60
N SER A 247 -28.16 -30.22 2.78
CA SER A 247 -28.43 -29.04 3.62
C SER A 247 -27.77 -27.75 3.11
N LEU A 248 -26.84 -27.81 2.15
CA LEU A 248 -26.24 -26.63 1.55
C LEU A 248 -27.16 -26.09 0.46
N ASP A 249 -28.19 -25.33 0.87
CA ASP A 249 -29.13 -24.66 -0.02
C ASP A 249 -28.89 -23.13 -0.06
N ARG A 250 -29.78 -22.39 -0.74
CA ARG A 250 -29.65 -20.93 -0.89
C ARG A 250 -29.93 -20.14 0.39
N ARG A 251 -30.43 -20.78 1.44
CA ARG A 251 -30.67 -20.22 2.77
C ARG A 251 -29.56 -20.59 3.75
N PHE A 252 -28.62 -21.45 3.34
CA PHE A 252 -27.49 -21.82 4.18
C PHE A 252 -26.63 -20.59 4.51
N GLU A 253 -26.40 -20.40 5.80
CA GLU A 253 -25.48 -19.40 6.34
C GLU A 253 -24.68 -20.05 7.47
N PHE A 254 -23.39 -19.69 7.55
CA PHE A 254 -22.62 -20.00 8.73
C PHE A 254 -23.06 -19.13 9.90
N GLU A 255 -22.87 -19.62 11.13
CA GLU A 255 -22.95 -18.78 12.31
C GLU A 255 -22.06 -17.53 12.14
N ALA A 256 -22.65 -16.35 12.31
CA ALA A 256 -21.97 -15.07 12.07
C ALA A 256 -20.79 -14.84 13.03
N PHE A 257 -19.76 -14.17 12.53
CA PHE A 257 -18.66 -13.66 13.34
C PHE A 257 -18.88 -12.18 13.64
N ASP A 258 -18.61 -11.76 14.89
CA ASP A 258 -18.64 -10.35 15.27
C ASP A 258 -17.33 -9.65 14.89
N PHE A 259 -17.34 -8.91 13.78
CA PHE A 259 -16.17 -8.18 13.29
C PHE A 259 -15.73 -7.04 14.20
N HIS A 260 -16.53 -6.58 15.16
CA HIS A 260 -16.10 -5.57 16.15
C HIS A 260 -14.97 -6.07 17.06
N LYS A 261 -14.78 -7.40 17.14
CA LYS A 261 -13.69 -8.03 17.89
C LYS A 261 -12.32 -7.91 17.21
N ILE A 262 -12.28 -7.46 15.95
CA ILE A 262 -11.02 -7.20 15.24
C ILE A 262 -10.54 -5.80 15.58
N VAL A 263 -9.27 -5.67 15.97
CA VAL A 263 -8.66 -4.36 16.20
C VAL A 263 -8.24 -3.78 14.85
N VAL A 264 -8.72 -2.57 14.57
CA VAL A 264 -8.41 -1.80 13.36
C VAL A 264 -8.06 -0.37 13.76
N GLU A 265 -6.98 0.17 13.19
CA GLU A 265 -6.47 1.51 13.45
C GLU A 265 -6.43 2.32 12.14
N PRO A 266 -6.72 3.64 12.16
CA PRO A 266 -6.49 4.48 10.99
C PRO A 266 -4.98 4.59 10.72
N LEU A 267 -4.57 4.39 9.46
CA LEU A 267 -3.18 4.54 9.04
C LEU A 267 -2.99 5.82 8.22
N ILE A 268 -3.80 5.99 7.17
CA ILE A 268 -3.86 7.18 6.32
C ILE A 268 -5.33 7.59 6.26
N PHE A 269 -5.64 8.78 6.76
CA PHE A 269 -6.99 9.32 6.68
C PHE A 269 -7.36 9.61 5.21
N PRO A 270 -8.66 9.50 4.84
CA PRO A 270 -9.13 9.79 3.49
C PRO A 270 -8.62 11.14 2.98
N TYR A 271 -7.95 11.12 1.83
CA TYR A 271 -7.32 12.31 1.25
C TYR A 271 -7.49 12.35 -0.27
N ASP A 272 -7.76 13.53 -0.81
CA ASP A 272 -7.78 13.81 -2.24
C ASP A 272 -6.48 14.51 -2.63
N ILE A 273 -5.56 13.75 -3.21
CA ILE A 273 -4.26 14.22 -3.67
C ILE A 273 -4.44 15.19 -4.84
N THR A 274 -5.42 14.97 -5.71
CA THR A 274 -5.70 15.88 -6.84
C THR A 274 -6.14 17.25 -6.34
N ALA A 275 -7.13 17.29 -5.44
CA ALA A 275 -7.62 18.53 -4.85
C ALA A 275 -6.70 19.10 -3.75
N ASN A 276 -5.69 18.32 -3.32
CA ASN A 276 -4.82 18.63 -2.19
C ASN A 276 -5.59 18.93 -0.89
N LEU A 277 -6.59 18.12 -0.57
CA LEU A 277 -7.47 18.34 0.58
C LEU A 277 -7.85 17.02 1.30
N PRO A 278 -7.98 17.03 2.63
CA PRO A 278 -8.60 15.94 3.38
C PRO A 278 -10.06 15.71 2.95
N ILE A 279 -10.49 14.45 2.87
CA ILE A 279 -11.89 14.11 2.62
C ILE A 279 -12.62 13.97 3.96
N LEU A 280 -13.52 14.91 4.26
CA LEU A 280 -14.20 15.03 5.56
C LEU A 280 -15.63 14.47 5.57
N ASP A 281 -16.02 13.70 4.55
CA ASP A 281 -17.35 13.11 4.48
C ASP A 281 -17.52 11.99 5.52
N ALA A 282 -18.06 12.37 6.67
CA ALA A 282 -18.40 11.49 7.79
C ALA A 282 -19.37 10.36 7.42
N ARG A 283 -20.26 10.56 6.43
CA ARG A 283 -21.21 9.52 6.01
C ARG A 283 -20.49 8.41 5.27
N ARG A 284 -19.54 8.80 4.41
CA ARG A 284 -18.72 7.87 3.62
C ARG A 284 -17.61 7.22 4.44
N PHE A 285 -17.07 7.91 5.44
CA PHE A 285 -15.96 7.43 6.27
C PHE A 285 -16.24 7.48 7.79
N PRO A 286 -17.31 6.82 8.28
CA PRO A 286 -17.74 6.91 9.67
C PRO A 286 -16.71 6.36 10.67
N PHE A 287 -15.87 5.40 10.25
CA PHE A 287 -14.78 4.88 11.07
C PHE A 287 -13.77 5.98 11.42
N PHE A 288 -13.27 6.71 10.42
CA PHE A 288 -12.26 7.75 10.61
C PHE A 288 -12.77 8.94 11.43
N GLN A 289 -14.08 9.23 11.37
CA GLN A 289 -14.69 10.29 12.18
C GLN A 289 -14.54 10.04 13.69
N ARG A 290 -14.39 8.79 14.13
CA ARG A 290 -14.21 8.43 15.55
C ARG A 290 -12.79 8.69 16.04
N HIS A 291 -11.87 9.05 15.15
CA HIS A 291 -10.47 9.31 15.46
C HIS A 291 -10.14 10.78 15.19
N PRO A 292 -9.26 11.40 16.00
CA PRO A 292 -8.74 12.73 15.70
C PRO A 292 -8.06 12.74 14.33
N ASN A 293 -8.51 13.60 13.41
CA ASN A 293 -7.91 13.71 12.09
C ASN A 293 -6.57 14.47 12.19
N PRO A 294 -5.42 13.82 11.92
CA PRO A 294 -4.10 14.43 12.05
C PRO A 294 -3.86 15.56 11.04
N TYR A 295 -4.71 15.71 10.03
CA TYR A 295 -4.56 16.73 8.98
C TYR A 295 -5.27 18.04 9.29
N LEU A 296 -6.07 18.11 10.37
CA LEU A 296 -6.84 19.30 10.75
C LEU A 296 -6.25 20.03 11.97
N GLY A 297 -5.24 19.47 12.64
CA GLY A 297 -4.69 19.99 13.89
C GLY A 297 -3.21 20.34 13.82
N THR A 298 -2.73 21.10 14.80
CA THR A 298 -1.32 21.48 14.94
C THR A 298 -0.47 20.43 15.65
N ALA A 299 -1.08 19.51 16.41
CA ALA A 299 -0.39 18.45 17.14
C ALA A 299 -0.46 17.15 16.35
N CYS A 300 0.60 16.86 15.60
CA CYS A 300 0.73 15.65 14.81
C CYS A 300 2.04 14.94 15.19
N GLY A 301 2.02 13.62 15.36
CA GLY A 301 3.26 12.86 15.58
C GLY A 301 4.12 12.89 14.31
N ALA A 302 5.45 12.82 14.45
CA ALA A 302 6.40 12.95 13.33
C ALA A 302 6.07 12.03 12.13
N ASN A 303 5.57 10.81 12.38
CA ASN A 303 5.18 9.91 11.28
C ASN A 303 3.96 10.41 10.50
N GLN A 304 2.96 10.95 11.20
CA GLN A 304 1.75 11.48 10.58
C GLN A 304 2.00 12.82 9.89
N GLU A 305 2.91 13.64 10.43
CA GLU A 305 3.44 14.82 9.73
C GLU A 305 4.15 14.44 8.43
N GLY A 306 4.97 13.38 8.46
CA GLY A 306 5.59 12.84 7.26
C GLY A 306 4.57 12.37 6.21
N ILE A 307 3.50 11.69 6.62
CA ILE A 307 2.41 11.29 5.71
C ILE A 307 1.74 12.54 5.12
N LEU A 308 1.38 13.53 5.94
CA LEU A 308 0.71 14.75 5.48
C LEU A 308 1.58 15.56 4.51
N ARG A 309 2.88 15.69 4.80
CA ARG A 309 3.85 16.33 3.87
C ARG A 309 3.91 15.57 2.54
N GLY A 310 3.92 14.24 2.58
CA GLY A 310 3.83 13.40 1.39
C GLY A 310 2.56 13.62 0.58
N LEU A 311 1.39 13.67 1.24
CA LEU A 311 0.09 13.92 0.61
C LEU A 311 -0.03 15.33 -0.01
N THR A 312 0.56 16.33 0.64
CA THR A 312 0.49 17.74 0.23
C THR A 312 1.56 18.16 -0.77
N SER A 313 2.59 17.33 -0.96
CA SER A 313 3.70 17.61 -1.87
C SER A 313 3.25 17.73 -3.33
N ALA A 314 3.71 18.79 -3.99
CA ALA A 314 3.54 18.97 -5.43
C ALA A 314 4.27 17.89 -6.23
N VAL A 315 5.40 17.35 -5.72
CA VAL A 315 6.12 16.24 -6.35
C VAL A 315 5.25 14.99 -6.34
N THR A 316 4.58 14.68 -5.21
CA THR A 316 3.62 13.56 -5.15
C THR A 316 2.48 13.73 -6.16
N ARG A 317 1.87 14.92 -6.23
CA ARG A 317 0.85 15.21 -7.25
C ARG A 317 1.39 15.00 -8.66
N PHE A 318 2.56 15.56 -8.98
CA PHE A 318 3.18 15.40 -10.29
C PHE A 318 3.43 13.94 -10.66
N LEU A 319 3.88 13.12 -9.71
CA LEU A 319 4.19 11.71 -9.95
C LEU A 319 2.93 10.86 -10.12
N PHE A 320 1.92 11.07 -9.27
CA PHE A 320 0.79 10.14 -9.16
C PHE A 320 -0.49 10.62 -9.84
N TYR A 321 -0.63 11.91 -10.14
CA TYR A 321 -1.76 12.44 -10.88
C TYR A 321 -1.38 12.72 -12.33
N VAL A 322 -2.20 12.24 -13.26
CA VAL A 322 -2.09 12.53 -14.70
C VAL A 322 -3.41 13.17 -15.10
N ASP A 323 -3.32 14.37 -15.66
CA ASP A 323 -4.51 15.04 -16.16
C ASP A 323 -5.08 14.24 -17.34
N PHE A 324 -6.38 13.96 -17.30
CA PHE A 324 -7.00 13.05 -18.27
C PHE A 324 -7.09 13.67 -19.66
N ASP A 325 -7.01 15.00 -19.76
CA ASP A 325 -7.09 15.74 -21.02
C ASP A 325 -5.88 15.49 -21.96
N GLU A 326 -4.77 14.96 -21.47
CA GLU A 326 -3.60 14.62 -22.31
C GLU A 326 -3.84 13.42 -23.25
N LYS A 327 -4.90 12.62 -23.05
CA LYS A 327 -5.12 11.36 -23.78
C LYS A 327 -5.98 11.44 -25.04
N LEU A 328 -6.40 12.64 -25.44
CA LEU A 328 -7.14 12.84 -26.69
C LEU A 328 -6.29 13.35 -27.86
N VAL A 329 -4.98 13.56 -27.65
CA VAL A 329 -4.08 13.89 -28.76
C VAL A 329 -3.71 12.62 -29.51
N ASP A 330 -4.33 12.50 -30.68
CA ASP A 330 -4.36 11.33 -31.56
C ASP A 330 -2.96 10.83 -31.98
N THR A 331 -2.79 9.52 -31.92
CA THR A 331 -1.55 8.72 -32.02
C THR A 331 -0.92 8.69 -33.42
N LYS A 332 -0.43 9.80 -33.97
CA LYS A 332 0.28 9.74 -35.27
C LYS A 332 1.70 10.30 -35.35
N ASN A 333 2.26 10.89 -34.30
CA ASN A 333 3.65 11.37 -34.33
C ASN A 333 4.49 10.71 -33.22
N GLU A 334 5.19 9.62 -33.59
CA GLU A 334 6.07 8.80 -32.72
C GLU A 334 7.42 9.47 -32.35
N HIS A 335 7.59 10.77 -32.59
CA HIS A 335 8.88 11.43 -32.42
C HIS A 335 8.76 12.70 -31.59
N HIS A 336 8.71 12.53 -30.28
CA HIS A 336 9.57 13.17 -29.29
C HIS A 336 9.07 12.76 -27.90
N ASN A 337 9.78 11.81 -27.28
CA ASN A 337 9.50 11.37 -25.92
C ASN A 337 10.07 12.42 -24.96
N ASP A 338 9.46 13.61 -24.94
CA ASP A 338 9.77 14.63 -23.95
C ASP A 338 9.25 14.10 -22.62
N ASP A 339 10.14 13.44 -21.88
CA ASP A 339 9.88 12.96 -20.54
C ASP A 339 9.22 14.10 -19.74
N ALA A 340 8.03 13.86 -19.18
CA ALA A 340 7.41 14.81 -18.29
C ALA A 340 8.33 14.99 -17.07
N VAL A 341 8.74 16.23 -16.80
CA VAL A 341 9.69 16.59 -15.74
C VAL A 341 9.08 17.67 -14.84
N ILE A 342 9.32 17.56 -13.54
CA ILE A 342 9.17 18.68 -12.61
C ILE A 342 10.56 19.11 -12.13
N TRP A 343 10.84 20.41 -12.25
CA TRP A 343 12.07 21.00 -11.76
C TRP A 343 11.93 21.27 -10.27
N CYS A 344 12.93 20.89 -9.49
CA CYS A 344 12.95 21.05 -8.05
C CYS A 344 14.30 21.57 -7.58
N ARG A 345 14.31 22.28 -6.44
CA ARG A 345 15.51 22.56 -5.66
C ARG A 345 15.52 21.65 -4.44
N SER A 346 16.66 21.00 -4.16
CA SER A 346 16.81 20.25 -2.91
C SER A 346 17.15 21.20 -1.77
N THR A 347 16.35 21.15 -0.70
CA THR A 347 16.57 21.96 0.50
C THR A 347 17.31 21.22 1.59
N ASP A 348 18.07 21.98 2.37
CA ASP A 348 18.92 21.51 3.47
C ASP A 348 18.14 21.07 4.72
N SER A 349 16.81 21.23 4.74
CA SER A 349 16.04 21.17 5.99
C SER A 349 15.69 19.76 6.49
N VAL A 350 16.33 18.70 5.98
CA VAL A 350 16.21 17.39 6.63
C VAL A 350 17.10 17.43 7.87
N VAL A 351 16.56 17.98 8.96
CA VAL A 351 17.13 17.88 10.30
C VAL A 351 17.20 16.39 10.64
N TYR A 352 18.35 15.77 10.37
CA TYR A 352 18.61 14.40 10.75
C TYR A 352 18.68 14.36 12.28
N GLY A 353 17.56 14.04 12.92
CA GLY A 353 17.56 13.63 14.31
C GLY A 353 18.54 12.46 14.46
N ALA A 354 19.55 12.63 15.31
CA ALA A 354 20.67 11.70 15.52
C ALA A 354 20.27 10.26 15.88
N ALA A 355 18.98 9.96 16.05
CA ALA A 355 18.43 8.65 16.40
C ALA A 355 18.01 7.79 15.19
N LEU A 356 17.92 8.34 13.97
CA LEU A 356 17.62 7.55 12.76
C LEU A 356 18.90 7.30 11.94
N THR A 357 19.88 6.64 12.55
CA THR A 357 20.97 5.96 11.84
C THR A 357 20.52 4.69 11.11
N LEU A 358 19.23 4.59 10.75
CA LEU A 358 18.74 3.64 9.76
C LEU A 358 19.14 4.14 8.37
N SER A 359 20.43 3.97 8.08
CA SER A 359 20.87 3.29 6.87
C SER A 359 20.22 3.78 5.56
N TRP A 360 20.79 4.84 5.01
CA TRP A 360 20.94 4.98 3.55
C TRP A 360 21.96 3.94 3.00
N ASN A 361 22.05 2.73 3.57
CA ASN A 361 23.06 1.75 3.21
C ASN A 361 22.65 0.99 1.95
N ALA A 362 22.86 1.60 0.78
CA ALA A 362 23.23 0.87 -0.44
C ALA A 362 23.70 1.79 -1.56
N VAL A 363 23.27 3.06 -1.60
CA VAL A 363 23.76 3.97 -2.64
C VAL A 363 24.72 4.96 -2.02
N ALA A 364 25.99 4.79 -2.36
CA ALA A 364 27.10 5.69 -2.08
C ALA A 364 26.95 7.04 -2.84
N VAL A 365 25.76 7.63 -2.83
CA VAL A 365 25.65 9.06 -3.06
C VAL A 365 26.10 9.68 -1.75
N ALA A 366 27.37 10.08 -1.69
CA ALA A 366 27.85 10.98 -0.64
C ALA A 366 26.78 12.06 -0.44
N ARG A 367 26.39 12.41 0.79
CA ARG A 367 25.28 13.35 1.04
C ARG A 367 25.60 14.80 0.64
N SER A 368 26.88 15.12 0.46
CA SER A 368 27.42 16.45 0.15
C SER A 368 27.08 17.09 -1.23
N PRO A 369 26.70 16.37 -2.31
CA PRO A 369 26.64 16.92 -3.66
C PRO A 369 25.22 17.19 -4.18
N ILE A 370 24.14 17.21 -3.39
CA ILE A 370 22.78 17.49 -3.91
C ILE A 370 22.12 18.73 -3.30
N ILE A 371 22.45 19.04 -2.05
CA ILE A 371 21.90 20.22 -1.35
C ILE A 371 22.12 21.48 -2.20
N GLY A 372 21.05 22.26 -2.38
CA GLY A 372 21.06 23.50 -3.16
C GLY A 372 21.13 23.31 -4.67
N LYS A 373 21.34 22.08 -5.17
CA LYS A 373 21.31 21.81 -6.60
C LYS A 373 19.89 21.78 -7.14
N THR A 374 19.79 22.06 -8.44
CA THR A 374 18.57 21.91 -9.21
C THR A 374 18.47 20.48 -9.74
N LEU A 375 17.29 19.89 -9.58
CA LEU A 375 16.97 18.55 -10.02
C LEU A 375 15.81 18.58 -11.00
N ALA A 376 15.90 17.80 -12.06
CA ALA A 376 14.76 17.40 -12.88
C ALA A 376 14.27 16.04 -12.39
N VAL A 377 13.11 16.01 -11.75
CA VAL A 377 12.44 14.75 -11.35
C VAL A 377 11.62 14.28 -12.54
N VAL A 378 11.98 13.12 -13.09
CA VAL A 378 11.33 12.55 -14.27
C VAL A 378 10.11 11.74 -13.82
N ARG A 379 8.94 12.01 -14.39
CA ARG A 379 7.75 11.19 -14.16
C ARG A 379 7.99 9.79 -14.73
N PRO A 380 7.82 8.72 -13.95
CA PRO A 380 8.02 7.37 -14.46
C PRO A 380 6.90 6.99 -15.45
N HIS A 381 7.26 6.37 -16.57
CA HIS A 381 6.32 5.80 -17.54
C HIS A 381 5.50 4.63 -16.95
N ASP A 382 6.14 3.86 -16.06
CA ASP A 382 5.51 2.83 -15.25
C ASP A 382 6.16 2.74 -13.85
N PHE A 383 5.45 2.12 -12.91
CA PHE A 383 5.87 2.06 -11.50
C PHE A 383 6.49 0.71 -11.10
N ASN A 384 6.85 -0.14 -12.07
CA ASN A 384 7.34 -1.49 -11.77
C ASN A 384 8.77 -1.50 -11.20
N ASP A 385 9.60 -0.51 -11.55
CA ASP A 385 10.97 -0.43 -11.08
C ASP A 385 11.09 0.01 -9.60
N GLY A 386 10.01 0.54 -9.01
CA GLY A 386 10.01 1.03 -7.64
C GLY A 386 11.00 2.19 -7.39
N ARG A 387 11.45 2.85 -8.46
CA ARG A 387 12.42 3.95 -8.45
C ARG A 387 11.99 5.07 -9.37
N ILE A 388 12.49 6.26 -9.07
CA ILE A 388 12.33 7.48 -9.85
C ILE A 388 13.70 7.95 -10.32
N ILE A 389 13.77 8.42 -11.56
CA ILE A 389 14.96 9.02 -12.14
C ILE A 389 14.97 10.51 -11.78
N CYS A 390 16.06 10.98 -11.19
CA CYS A 390 16.32 12.41 -10.99
C CYS A 390 17.63 12.79 -11.70
N ARG A 391 17.58 13.81 -12.55
CA ARG A 391 18.77 14.39 -13.21
C ARG A 391 19.23 15.60 -12.41
N ILE A 392 20.51 15.67 -12.07
CA ILE A 392 21.11 16.71 -11.22
C ILE A 392 21.88 17.68 -12.11
N TYR A 393 21.60 18.98 -11.96
CA TYR A 393 22.25 20.04 -12.73
C TYR A 393 23.20 20.83 -11.82
N ALA A 394 24.42 21.04 -12.29
CA ALA A 394 25.42 21.88 -11.62
C ALA A 394 25.00 23.35 -11.66
N SER A 395 25.36 24.11 -10.61
CA SER A 395 24.78 25.42 -10.36
C SER A 395 25.14 26.47 -11.43
N GLU A 396 26.39 26.59 -11.90
CA GLU A 396 26.80 27.86 -12.55
C GLU A 396 27.93 27.79 -13.58
N GLU A 397 28.50 26.62 -13.92
CA GLU A 397 29.50 26.58 -14.99
C GLU A 397 28.84 26.29 -16.33
N LYS A 398 28.91 27.26 -17.25
CA LYS A 398 28.53 27.15 -18.66
C LYS A 398 29.35 26.05 -19.34
N GLN A 399 29.01 24.80 -19.11
CA GLN A 399 29.50 23.71 -19.94
C GLN A 399 28.55 23.58 -21.11
N GLU A 400 29.08 23.82 -22.30
CA GLU A 400 28.43 23.47 -23.57
C GLU A 400 28.39 21.94 -23.68
N GLY A 401 27.43 21.32 -22.98
CA GLY A 401 27.21 19.88 -22.97
C GLY A 401 26.05 19.49 -22.06
N ASN A 402 25.23 18.51 -22.48
CA ASN A 402 24.17 17.90 -21.67
C ASN A 402 24.76 16.99 -20.57
N ASP A 403 25.73 17.48 -19.79
CA ASP A 403 26.34 16.71 -18.73
C ASP A 403 25.54 16.90 -17.43
N TYR A 404 24.69 15.91 -17.13
CA TYR A 404 23.94 15.85 -15.88
C TYR A 404 24.18 14.50 -15.21
N ASP A 405 24.36 14.52 -13.89
CA ASP A 405 24.40 13.29 -13.11
C ASP A 405 22.98 12.72 -13.01
N THR A 406 22.83 11.40 -13.18
CA THR A 406 21.55 10.73 -12.97
C THR A 406 21.59 9.90 -11.70
N ILE A 407 20.59 10.10 -10.84
CA ILE A 407 20.37 9.26 -9.65
C ILE A 407 19.02 8.56 -9.74
N TYR A 408 18.95 7.39 -9.09
CA TYR A 408 17.74 6.61 -8.94
C TYR A 408 17.32 6.63 -7.48
N VAL A 409 16.10 7.08 -7.20
CA VAL A 409 15.58 7.21 -5.83
C VAL A 409 14.39 6.30 -5.65
N HIS A 410 14.41 5.48 -4.60
CA HIS A 410 13.29 4.61 -4.26
C HIS A 410 12.15 5.40 -3.61
N PHE A 411 10.90 5.01 -3.87
CA PHE A 411 9.73 5.68 -3.29
C PHE A 411 9.74 5.69 -1.76
N PHE A 412 10.20 4.63 -1.10
CA PHE A 412 10.30 4.58 0.37
C PHE A 412 11.32 5.57 0.96
N GLN A 413 12.19 6.19 0.15
CA GLN A 413 13.09 7.27 0.58
C GLN A 413 12.32 8.59 0.70
N ARG A 414 11.22 8.57 1.45
CA ARG A 414 10.25 9.66 1.62
C ARG A 414 10.91 11.01 1.94
N ASP A 415 11.94 11.01 2.78
CA ASP A 415 12.64 12.22 3.20
C ASP A 415 13.34 12.95 2.04
N PHE A 416 13.77 12.22 1.00
CA PHE A 416 14.29 12.84 -0.23
C PHE A 416 13.19 13.67 -0.89
N PHE A 417 12.00 13.09 -1.11
CA PHE A 417 10.88 13.79 -1.75
C PHE A 417 10.37 14.97 -0.92
N HIS A 418 10.42 14.85 0.40
CA HIS A 418 10.09 15.94 1.32
C HIS A 418 11.07 17.11 1.28
N SER A 419 12.30 16.89 0.82
CA SER A 419 13.32 17.95 0.69
C SER A 419 13.19 18.73 -0.62
N LEU A 420 12.36 18.28 -1.55
CA LEU A 420 12.23 18.89 -2.88
C LEU A 420 11.21 20.03 -2.88
N GLU A 421 11.69 21.21 -3.25
CA GLU A 421 10.85 22.38 -3.52
C GLU A 421 10.69 22.57 -5.03
N PRO A 422 9.46 22.49 -5.58
CA PRO A 422 9.23 22.74 -7.01
C PRO A 422 9.68 24.14 -7.43
N LEU A 423 10.26 24.23 -8.62
CA LEU A 423 10.60 25.49 -9.30
C LEU A 423 9.53 25.81 -10.35
N GLU A 424 9.20 27.10 -10.50
CA GLU A 424 8.21 27.56 -11.48
C GLU A 424 8.70 27.40 -12.93
N CYS A 425 10.01 27.53 -13.16
CA CYS A 425 10.64 27.46 -14.47
C CYS A 425 11.91 26.60 -14.45
N ALA A 426 12.28 26.07 -15.63
CA ALA A 426 13.55 25.39 -15.82
C ALA A 426 14.72 26.37 -15.61
N PRO A 427 15.82 25.95 -14.95
CA PRO A 427 17.01 26.79 -14.78
C PRO A 427 17.61 27.15 -16.15
N GLY A 428 17.97 28.42 -16.35
CA GLY A 428 18.61 28.89 -17.59
C GLY A 428 17.67 29.51 -18.63
N PHE A 429 16.36 29.56 -18.37
CA PHE A 429 15.39 30.33 -19.17
C PHE A 429 15.00 31.68 -18.57
N GLU A 430 15.72 32.15 -17.54
CA GLU A 430 15.65 33.56 -17.16
C GLU A 430 16.08 34.38 -18.38
N SER A 431 15.06 34.89 -19.06
CA SER A 431 15.20 35.62 -20.29
C SER A 431 16.17 36.75 -19.98
N ALA A 432 17.16 36.97 -20.83
CA ALA A 432 17.92 38.21 -20.82
C ALA A 432 16.95 39.37 -21.09
N SER A 433 16.18 39.78 -20.09
CA SER A 433 15.21 40.85 -20.12
C SER A 433 15.98 42.16 -20.04
N GLY A 434 16.68 42.45 -21.13
CA GLY A 434 17.34 43.71 -21.43
C GLY A 434 17.10 44.17 -22.86
N VAL A 435 16.23 43.50 -23.64
CA VAL A 435 15.86 43.96 -24.98
C VAL A 435 14.35 43.77 -25.20
N GLY A 436 13.60 44.87 -25.13
CA GLY A 436 12.19 44.86 -25.44
C GLY A 436 11.95 44.58 -26.92
N TYR A 437 11.27 43.49 -27.22
CA TYR A 437 10.60 43.29 -28.51
C TYR A 437 9.29 42.52 -28.29
N GLY A 438 8.19 43.12 -28.75
CA GLY A 438 6.88 42.50 -28.77
C GLY A 438 6.81 41.40 -29.83
N GLY A 439 6.32 40.23 -29.44
CA GLY A 439 6.09 39.12 -30.36
C GLY A 439 5.41 37.95 -29.66
N ASN A 440 4.16 37.68 -30.03
CA ASN A 440 3.34 36.58 -29.54
C ASN A 440 3.97 35.22 -29.89
N GLY A 441 4.40 34.47 -28.89
CA GLY A 441 4.76 33.06 -29.00
C GLY A 441 4.44 32.35 -27.69
N VAL A 442 3.32 31.62 -27.64
CA VAL A 442 2.84 30.91 -26.46
C VAL A 442 3.56 29.57 -26.36
N ALA A 443 4.52 29.46 -25.43
CA ALA A 443 5.01 28.17 -24.94
C ALA A 443 3.92 27.55 -24.06
N GLY A 444 3.61 26.27 -24.28
CA GLY A 444 2.59 25.53 -23.54
C GLY A 444 3.02 25.29 -22.10
N TYR A 445 2.59 26.18 -21.20
CA TYR A 445 2.68 25.96 -19.76
C TYR A 445 1.55 25.05 -19.30
N VAL A 446 1.90 24.00 -18.55
CA VAL A 446 0.96 23.32 -17.65
C VAL A 446 0.74 24.25 -16.46
N ASN A 447 -0.12 25.25 -16.65
CA ASN A 447 -0.75 25.93 -15.52
C ASN A 447 -1.65 24.89 -14.85
N LEU A 448 -1.21 24.33 -13.72
CA LEU A 448 -2.12 23.63 -12.81
C LEU A 448 -3.21 24.64 -12.42
N PRO A 449 -4.49 24.43 -12.79
CA PRO A 449 -5.52 25.42 -12.53
C PRO A 449 -5.73 25.50 -11.01
N MET A 450 -5.41 26.67 -10.43
CA MET A 450 -6.02 27.07 -9.16
C MET A 450 -7.53 27.12 -9.38
N SER A 451 -8.24 26.45 -8.47
CA SER A 451 -9.66 26.13 -8.53
C SER A 451 -10.57 27.30 -8.94
N GLU A 452 -11.38 27.10 -9.98
CA GLU A 452 -12.69 27.75 -10.10
C GLU A 452 -13.80 26.69 -10.08
N ARG A 453 -14.56 26.74 -8.97
CA ARG A 453 -15.97 26.39 -8.77
C ARG A 453 -16.65 25.58 -9.88
N HIS A 454 -17.17 24.40 -9.50
CA HIS A 454 -18.60 24.14 -9.72
C HIS A 454 -19.23 23.30 -8.61
N ARG A 455 -20.37 23.82 -8.15
CA ARG A 455 -21.44 23.10 -7.44
C ARG A 455 -21.94 21.97 -8.33
N LEU A 456 -22.05 20.77 -7.77
CA LEU A 456 -23.28 19.95 -7.72
C LEU A 456 -23.07 18.80 -6.75
#